data_AF-A0A6V7IFE9-F1
#
_entry.id   AF-A0A6V7IFE9-F1
#
_cell.length_a   1.000
_cell.length_b   1.000
_cell.length_c   1.000
_cell.angle_alpha   90.00
_cell.angle_beta   90.00
_cell.angle_gamma   90.00
#
_symmetry.space_group_name_H-M   'P 1'
#
loop_
_entity.id
_entity.type
_entity.pdbx_description
1 polymer ?
#
loop_
_entity_poly.entity_id
_entity_poly.type
_entity_poly.pdbx_seq_one_letter_code
_entity_poly.pdbx_strand_id
1 'polypeptide(L)' 'QFVCSEFVDNYKPTERREIFWPSVVLSDRLYELKITDLPTIPYFPVSTRLEWTDFRYYGLRSASAYVLVFDLSNQDTFQ' A
#
# COMPACT_ATOMS: atom_id res chain seq x y z
N GLN A 1 -6.55 -10.86 -3.99
CA GLN A 1 -7.91 -11.05 -4.53
C GLN A 1 -8.63 -9.77 -5.00
N PHE A 2 -8.44 -8.58 -4.41
CA PHE A 2 -9.22 -7.39 -4.85
C PHE A 2 -8.99 -6.93 -6.30
N VAL A 3 -7.73 -6.79 -6.74
CA VAL A 3 -7.42 -6.29 -8.10
C VAL A 3 -7.55 -7.39 -9.15
N CYS A 4 -6.87 -8.52 -8.96
CA CYS A 4 -6.78 -9.59 -9.96
C CYS A 4 -7.78 -10.74 -9.76
N SER A 5 -8.63 -10.72 -8.72
CA SER A 5 -9.50 -11.85 -8.34
C SER A 5 -8.78 -13.17 -8.04
N GLU A 6 -7.46 -13.14 -7.88
CA GLU A 6 -6.61 -14.30 -7.59
C GLU A 6 -5.96 -14.21 -6.20
N PHE A 7 -5.58 -15.38 -5.67
CA PHE A 7 -4.78 -15.56 -4.47
C PHE A 7 -3.76 -16.68 -4.70
N VAL A 8 -2.50 -16.41 -4.36
CA VAL A 8 -1.38 -17.37 -4.48
C VAL A 8 -0.88 -17.67 -3.08
N ASP A 9 -0.91 -18.95 -2.70
CA ASP A 9 -0.59 -19.40 -1.33
C ASP A 9 0.92 -19.29 -0.99
N ASN A 10 1.77 -19.34 -2.02
CA ASN A 10 3.20 -19.16 -1.82
C ASN A 10 3.55 -17.67 -1.62
N TYR A 11 4.00 -17.33 -0.41
CA TYR A 11 4.48 -15.99 -0.08
C TYR A 11 5.60 -15.48 -1.00
N LYS A 12 5.45 -14.24 -1.46
CA LYS A 12 6.49 -13.49 -2.17
C LYS A 12 6.48 -12.05 -1.63
N PRO A 13 7.59 -11.55 -1.07
CA PRO A 13 7.65 -10.19 -0.56
C PRO A 13 7.58 -9.18 -1.71
N THR A 14 6.95 -8.03 -1.45
CA THR A 14 7.02 -6.88 -2.34
C THR A 14 8.42 -6.27 -2.25
N GLU A 15 9.22 -6.40 -3.31
CA GLU A 15 10.61 -5.90 -3.33
C GLU A 15 10.73 -4.45 -3.82
N ARG A 16 9.74 -3.99 -4.57
CA ARG A 16 9.71 -2.65 -5.17
C ARG A 16 8.29 -2.13 -5.22
N ARG A 17 8.15 -0.81 -5.37
CA ARG A 17 6.85 -0.16 -5.55
C ARG A 17 6.11 -0.74 -6.76
N GLU A 18 4.90 -1.22 -6.54
CA GLU A 18 3.97 -1.64 -7.58
C GLU A 18 2.74 -0.73 -7.59
N ILE A 19 2.19 -0.47 -8.78
CA ILE A 19 1.05 0.44 -8.94
C ILE A 19 -0.04 -0.29 -9.72
N PHE A 20 -1.25 -0.29 -9.15
CA PHE A 20 -2.44 -0.85 -9.75
C PHE A 20 -3.48 0.26 -10.00
N TRP A 21 -4.22 0.13 -11.10
CA TRP A 21 -5.23 1.11 -11.53
C TRP A 21 -6.61 0.47 -11.70
N PRO A 22 -7.26 -0.05 -10.64
CA PRO A 22 -8.58 -0.63 -10.76
C PRO A 22 -9.65 0.46 -10.92
N SER A 23 -10.73 0.11 -11.62
CA SER A 23 -11.97 0.88 -11.65
C SER A 23 -12.98 0.27 -10.69
N VAL A 24 -13.61 1.08 -9.84
CA VAL A 24 -14.61 0.62 -8.86
C VAL A 24 -15.87 1.45 -8.95
N VAL A 25 -17.01 0.82 -8.65
CA VAL A 25 -18.29 1.53 -8.53
C VAL A 25 -18.65 1.65 -7.06
N LEU A 26 -18.89 2.88 -6.61
CA LEU A 26 -19.33 3.18 -5.25
C LEU A 26 -20.42 4.25 -5.31
N SER A 27 -21.58 3.98 -4.68
CA SER A 27 -22.73 4.90 -4.65
C SER A 27 -23.11 5.41 -6.06
N ASP A 28 -23.26 4.47 -7.00
CA ASP A 28 -23.62 4.70 -8.41
C ASP A 28 -22.65 5.59 -9.20
N ARG A 29 -21.42 5.77 -8.70
CA ARG A 29 -20.34 6.50 -9.38
C ARG A 29 -19.15 5.60 -9.65
N LEU A 30 -18.55 5.78 -10.83
CA LEU A 30 -17.31 5.12 -11.23
C LEU A 30 -16.12 5.93 -10.72
N TYR A 31 -15.18 5.26 -10.05
CA TYR A 31 -13.92 5.82 -9.58
C TYR A 31 -12.76 5.04 -10.16
N GLU A 32 -11.77 5.75 -10.67
CA GLU A 32 -10.45 5.19 -10.96
C GLU A 32 -9.58 5.33 -9.71
N LEU A 33 -9.10 4.21 -9.18
CA LEU A 33 -8.23 4.20 -8.02
C LEU A 33 -6.78 4.02 -8.45
N LYS A 34 -5.86 4.69 -7.75
CA LYS A 34 -4.43 4.38 -7.79
C LYS A 34 -4.04 3.69 -6.50
N ILE A 35 -3.82 2.38 -6.56
CA ILE A 35 -3.30 1.62 -5.43
C ILE A 35 -1.79 1.51 -5.59
N THR A 36 -1.04 1.89 -4.56
CA THR A 36 0.42 1.76 -4.53
C THR A 36 0.80 0.76 -3.46
N ASP A 37 1.33 -0.39 -3.87
CA ASP A 37 1.91 -1.39 -2.97
C ASP A 37 3.41 -1.12 -2.81
N LEU A 38 3.91 -1.25 -1.58
CA LEU A 38 5.26 -0.86 -1.19
C LEU A 38 5.91 -1.96 -0.37
N PRO A 39 7.25 -2.13 -0.47
CA PRO A 39 8.00 -2.90 0.52
C PRO A 39 7.74 -2.38 1.94
N THR A 40 7.86 -3.26 2.93
CA THR A 40 7.72 -2.88 4.34
C THR A 40 8.66 -1.72 4.67
N ILE A 41 8.10 -0.64 5.23
CA ILE A 41 8.87 0.52 5.68
C ILE A 41 9.18 0.41 7.18
N PRO A 42 10.39 0.75 7.63
CA PRO A 42 10.76 0.69 9.05
C PRO A 42 10.10 1.78 9.88
N TYR A 43 9.63 2.85 9.24
CA TYR A 43 8.91 3.95 9.89
C TYR A 43 8.16 4.79 8.85
N PHE A 44 7.11 5.50 9.26
CA PHE A 44 6.44 6.48 8.39
C PHE A 44 7.13 7.85 8.50
N PRO A 45 7.51 8.51 7.39
CA PRO A 45 8.29 9.74 7.44
C PRO A 45 7.49 10.90 8.04
N VAL A 46 8.00 11.47 9.14
CA VAL A 46 7.35 12.60 9.84
C VAL A 46 7.43 13.92 9.07
N SER A 47 8.29 14.00 8.05
CA SER A 47 8.41 15.19 7.19
C SER A 47 8.61 14.80 5.73
N THR A 48 8.24 15.70 4.83
CA THR A 48 8.51 15.58 3.39
C THR A 48 10.00 15.42 3.12
N ARG A 49 10.87 16.11 3.88
CA ARG A 49 12.33 15.97 3.69
C ARG A 49 12.79 14.52 3.87
N LEU A 50 12.34 13.85 4.95
CA LEU A 50 12.69 12.45 5.23
C LEU A 50 12.12 11.50 4.20
N GLU A 51 10.90 11.75 3.72
CA GLU A 51 10.31 10.98 2.62
C GLU A 51 11.20 11.02 1.36
N TRP A 52 11.69 12.20 0.97
CA TRP A 52 12.53 12.35 -0.22
C TRP A 52 13.93 11.74 -0.10
N THR A 53 14.50 11.73 1.10
CA THR A 53 15.85 11.18 1.34
C THR A 53 15.82 9.66 1.49
N ASP A 54 14.85 9.13 2.23
CA ASP A 54 14.88 7.73 2.68
C ASP A 54 13.93 6.85 1.87
N PHE A 55 12.84 7.42 1.35
CA PHE A 55 11.76 6.70 0.64
C PHE A 55 11.50 7.30 -0.74
N ARG A 56 12.57 7.62 -1.48
CA ARG A 56 12.45 8.24 -2.78
C ARG A 56 11.53 7.42 -3.68
N TYR A 57 10.58 8.11 -4.33
CA TYR A 57 9.55 7.55 -5.20
C TYR A 57 8.43 6.77 -4.49
N TYR A 58 8.39 6.65 -3.16
CA TYR A 58 7.29 5.91 -2.51
C TYR A 58 6.00 6.74 -2.44
N GLY A 59 6.11 8.07 -2.37
CA GLY A 59 4.95 8.97 -2.34
C GLY A 59 4.09 8.83 -1.08
N LEU A 60 4.70 8.37 0.01
CA LEU A 60 4.08 8.11 1.32
C LEU A 60 3.27 9.29 1.86
N ARG A 61 3.59 10.55 1.57
CA ARG A 61 2.83 11.71 2.08
C ARG A 61 1.90 12.35 1.04
N SER A 62 1.74 11.72 -0.13
CA SER A 62 0.91 12.20 -1.24
C SER A 62 -0.37 11.38 -1.46
N ALA A 63 -0.63 10.37 -0.63
CA ALA A 63 -1.80 9.50 -0.74
C ALA A 63 -3.06 10.14 -0.13
N SER A 64 -4.23 9.88 -0.73
CA SER A 64 -5.52 10.30 -0.19
C SER A 64 -5.97 9.47 1.03
N ALA A 65 -5.48 8.24 1.14
CA ALA A 65 -5.77 7.30 2.23
C ALA A 65 -4.65 6.26 2.36
N TYR A 66 -4.58 5.61 3.53
CA TYR A 66 -3.64 4.52 3.82
C TYR A 66 -4.40 3.26 4.20
N VAL A 67 -3.89 2.11 3.76
CA VAL A 67 -4.35 0.79 4.19
C VAL A 67 -3.28 0.22 5.11
N LEU A 68 -3.59 0.09 6.40
CA LEU A 68 -2.71 -0.53 7.39
C LEU A 68 -3.15 -1.97 7.58
N VAL A 69 -2.23 -2.91 7.36
CA VAL A 69 -2.48 -4.35 7.45
C VAL A 69 -1.63 -4.93 8.57
N PHE A 70 -2.26 -5.73 9.41
CA PHE A 70 -1.61 -6.49 10.48
C PHE A 70 -2.17 -7.90 10.49
N ASP A 71 -1.43 -8.83 11.08
CA ASP A 71 -1.77 -10.24 11.20
C ASP A 71 -2.41 -10.51 12.56
N LEU A 72 -3.63 -11.07 12.56
CA LEU A 72 -4.36 -11.42 13.79
C LEU A 72 -3.69 -12.54 14.59
N SER A 73 -2.86 -13.36 13.93
CA SER A 73 -2.11 -14.44 14.57
C SER A 73 -0.76 -13.98 15.14
N ASN A 74 -0.30 -12.78 14.77
CA ASN A 74 0.97 -12.22 15.22
C ASN A 74 0.81 -10.78 15.71
N GLN A 75 0.70 -10.63 17.03
CA GLN A 75 0.49 -9.34 17.70
C GLN A 75 1.61 -8.32 17.44
N ASP A 76 2.83 -8.76 17.17
CA ASP A 76 3.98 -7.88 16.89
C ASP A 76 3.77 -7.07 15.60
N THR A 77 2.89 -7.52 14.70
CA THR A 77 2.58 -6.79 13.47
C THR A 77 1.65 -5.58 13.69
N PHE A 78 1.06 -5.46 14.88
CA PHE A 78 0.21 -4.33 15.26
C PHE A 78 0.92 -3.28 16.12
N GLN A 79 1.89 -3.70 16.95
CA GLN A 79 2.59 -2.83 17.92
C GLN A 79 3.73 -2.03 17.30
#